data_AF-A0A357HFE6-F1
#
_entry.id   AF-A0A357HFE6-F1
#
_cell.length_a   1.000
_cell.length_b   1.000
_cell.length_c   1.000
_cell.angle_alpha   90.00
_cell.angle_beta   90.00
_cell.angle_gamma   90.00
#
_symmetry.space_group_name_H-M   'P 1'
#
loop_
_entity.id
_entity.type
_entity.pdbx_description
1 polymer ?
#
loop_
_entity_poly.entity_id
_entity_poly.type
_entity_poly.pdbx_seq_one_letter_code
_entity_poly.pdbx_strand_id
1 'polypeptide(L)' 'DGPAFKDGYSRPTIENIHIYPLIAKLLGIIPYEKIDGDLEKVKDLLKD' A
#
# COMPACT_ATOMS: atom_id res chain seq x y z
N ASP A 1 -10.32 7.40 7.10
CA ASP A 1 -9.70 8.58 6.45
C ASP A 1 -8.32 8.82 7.01
N GLY A 2 -7.29 8.57 6.21
CA GLY A 2 -5.90 8.80 6.59
C GLY A 2 -5.26 9.76 5.58
N PRO A 3 -4.31 10.61 6.00
CA PRO A 3 -3.78 11.70 5.17
C PRO A 3 -3.13 11.22 3.87
N ALA A 4 -2.56 10.01 3.88
CA ALA A 4 -1.89 9.43 2.72
C ALA A 4 -2.82 8.70 1.74
N PHE A 5 -4.05 8.35 2.15
CA PHE A 5 -4.99 7.56 1.33
C PHE A 5 -5.96 8.47 0.58
N LYS A 6 -6.29 8.14 -0.67
CA LYS A 6 -7.28 8.88 -1.46
C LYS A 6 -8.64 8.94 -0.75
N ASP A 7 -9.26 10.11 -0.79
CA ASP A 7 -10.56 10.34 -0.15
C ASP A 7 -11.69 9.79 -1.04
N GLY A 8 -12.66 9.08 -0.46
CA GLY A 8 -13.80 8.50 -1.19
C GLY A 8 -13.44 7.44 -2.24
N TYR A 9 -12.21 6.94 -2.23
CA TYR A 9 -11.73 5.95 -3.20
C TYR A 9 -12.24 4.55 -2.87
N SER A 10 -12.72 3.84 -3.90
CA SER A 10 -13.16 2.45 -3.82
C SER A 10 -12.55 1.66 -4.97
N ARG A 11 -12.20 0.40 -4.69
CA ARG A 11 -11.69 -0.54 -5.68
C ARG A 11 -12.19 -1.96 -5.39
N PRO A 12 -12.06 -2.89 -6.36
CA PRO A 12 -12.30 -4.31 -6.11
C PRO A 12 -11.35 -4.89 -5.06
N THR A 13 -11.42 -6.20 -4.85
CA THR A 13 -10.57 -6.90 -3.87
C THR A 13 -9.07 -6.74 -4.17
N ILE A 14 -8.29 -6.77 -3.09
CA ILE A 14 -6.82 -6.79 -3.11
C ILE A 14 -6.31 -8.02 -2.40
N GLU A 15 -5.10 -8.45 -2.76
CA GLU A 15 -4.41 -9.52 -2.05
C GLU A 15 -3.71 -8.96 -0.80
N ASN A 16 -3.91 -9.61 0.34
CA ASN A 16 -3.37 -9.14 1.63
C ASN A 16 -1.84 -9.10 1.67
N ILE A 17 -1.16 -9.90 0.83
CA ILE A 17 0.31 -9.94 0.73
C ILE A 17 0.91 -8.58 0.36
N HIS A 18 0.15 -7.69 -0.29
CA HIS A 18 0.61 -6.37 -0.70
C HIS A 18 0.48 -5.29 0.39
N ILE A 19 -0.14 -5.59 1.54
CA ILE A 19 -0.36 -4.61 2.62
C ILE A 19 0.95 -4.27 3.36
N TYR A 20 1.82 -5.24 3.60
CA TYR A 20 3.10 -4.99 4.28
C TYR A 20 3.99 -3.95 3.57
N PRO A 21 4.30 -4.06 2.25
CA PRO A 21 5.13 -3.05 1.58
C PRO A 21 4.45 -1.68 1.53
N LEU A 22 3.11 -1.61 1.49
CA LEU A 22 2.36 -0.37 1.60
C LEU A 22 2.56 0.32 2.96
N ILE A 23 2.44 -0.43 4.05
CA ILE A 23 2.66 0.11 5.40
C ILE A 23 4.12 0.56 5.56
N ALA A 24 5.08 -0.24 5.05
CA ALA A 24 6.49 0.13 5.09
C ALA A 24 6.75 1.48 4.39
N LYS A 25 6.13 1.69 3.21
CA LYS A 25 6.17 2.96 2.48
C LYS A 25 5.59 4.12 3.29
N LEU A 26 4.44 3.92 3.94
CA LEU A 26 3.78 4.95 4.76
C LEU A 26 4.60 5.36 5.98
N LEU A 27 5.31 4.41 6.59
CA LEU A 27 6.17 4.66 7.74
C LEU A 27 7.57 5.15 7.37
N GLY A 28 7.91 5.18 6.07
CA GLY A 28 9.24 5.55 5.61
C GLY A 28 10.34 4.56 5.99
N ILE A 29 10.00 3.29 6.18
CA ILE A 29 10.96 2.22 6.52
C ILE A 29 11.30 1.39 5.28
N ILE A 30 12.51 0.83 5.26
CA ILE A 30 12.94 -0.09 4.20
C ILE A 30 12.20 -1.42 4.44
N PRO A 31 11.38 -1.91 3.49
CA PRO A 31 10.71 -3.19 3.62
C PRO A 31 11.73 -4.34 3.57
N TYR A 32 11.40 -5.44 4.24
CA TYR A 32 12.16 -6.68 4.07
C TYR A 32 12.09 -7.17 2.61
N GLU A 33 13.23 -7.50 2.01
CA GLU A 33 13.33 -7.78 0.56
C GLU A 33 12.75 -9.14 0.13
N LYS A 34 12.64 -10.12 1.04
CA LYS A 34 12.14 -11.47 0.71
C LYS A 34 10.66 -11.62 1.08
N ILE A 35 9.84 -10.77 0.48
CA ILE A 35 8.37 -10.79 0.59
C ILE A 35 7.75 -11.02 -0.79
N ASP A 36 6.56 -11.60 -0.81
CA ASP A 36 5.79 -11.80 -2.04
C ASP A 36 4.94 -10.56 -2.40
N GLY A 37 4.92 -9.55 -1.53
CA GLY A 37 4.14 -8.34 -1.69
C GLY A 37 4.73 -7.38 -2.73
N ASP A 38 3.86 -6.76 -3.54
CA ASP A 38 4.24 -5.78 -4.57
C ASP A 38 3.52 -4.45 -4.30
N LEU A 39 4.29 -3.39 -4.04
CA LEU A 39 3.76 -2.05 -3.77
C LEU A 39 2.97 -1.50 -4.97
N GLU A 40 3.35 -1.86 -6.19
CA GLU A 40 2.72 -1.36 -7.41
C GLU A 40 1.25 -1.80 -7.53
N LYS A 41 0.87 -2.90 -6.87
CA LYS A 41 -0.51 -3.44 -6.85
C LYS A 41 -1.48 -2.65 -5.97
N VAL A 42 -0.94 -1.82 -5.07
CA VAL A 42 -1.70 -1.09 -4.04
C VAL A 42 -1.33 0.39 -3.93
N LYS A 43 -0.35 0.88 -4.70
CA LYS A 43 0.03 2.30 -4.71
C LYS A 43 -1.10 3.24 -5.14
N ASP A 44 -2.04 2.72 -5.93
CA ASP A 44 -3.24 3.42 -6.38
C ASP A 44 -4.15 3.85 -5.22
N LEU A 45 -4.00 3.24 -4.03
CA LEU A 45 -4.68 3.64 -2.80
C LEU A 45 -4.17 4.98 -2.24
N LEU A 46 -2.93 5.35 -2.54
CA LEU A 46 -2.27 6.54 -2.00
C LEU A 46 -2.58 7.77 -2.85
N LYS A 47 -2.59 8.95 -2.22
CA LYS A 47 -2.57 10.24 -2.92
C LYS A 47 -1.24 10.39 -3.67
N ASP A 48 -1.25 11.17 -4.74
CA ASP A 48 -0.04 11.49 -5.52
C ASP A 48 1.00 12.28 -4.70
#